data_AF-A0A2D6DZL1-F1
#
_entry.id   AF-A0A2D6DZL1-F1
#
_cell.length_a   1.000
_cell.length_b   1.000
_cell.length_c   1.000
_cell.angle_alpha   90.00
_cell.angle_beta   90.00
_cell.angle_gamma   90.00
#
_symmetry.space_group_name_H-M   'P 1'
#
loop_
_entity.id
_entity.type
_entity.pdbx_description
1 polymer ?
#
loop_
_entity_poly.entity_id
_entity_poly.type
_entity_poly.pdbx_seq_one_letter_code
_entity_poly.pdbx_strand_id
1 'polypeptide(L)'
;MKELESEVEFCRRIMKSWEKLRILYNGVLLLPGIALLWRILHLQAERMAQNPRGMGFPIMDPVDLCIRALLFGVCANVCFCLGPYSEFIVTALGFPLTARKIRVLLFSLGLMMSLGIIILVWFLVEFSLSFPSPP
;
A
#
# COMPACT_ATOMS: atom_id res chain seq x y z
N MET A 1 -0.38 27.10 31.51
CA MET A 1 -0.63 27.40 30.08
C MET A 1 0.59 27.17 29.19
N LYS A 2 1.80 27.60 29.56
CA LYS A 2 3.03 27.39 28.75
C LYS A 2 3.39 25.92 28.45
N GLU A 3 3.15 24.99 29.39
CA GLU A 3 3.41 23.55 29.16
C GLU A 3 2.47 22.95 28.10
N LEU A 4 1.17 23.30 28.16
CA LEU A 4 0.18 22.81 27.21
C LEU A 4 0.48 23.26 25.76
N GLU A 5 0.94 24.51 25.59
CA GLU A 5 1.37 25.01 24.28
C GLU A 5 2.57 24.21 23.74
N SER A 6 3.52 23.83 24.62
CA SER A 6 4.70 23.06 24.22
C SER A 6 4.35 21.65 23.74
N GLU A 7 3.37 20.99 24.36
CA GLU A 7 2.89 19.66 23.98
C GLU A 7 2.11 19.70 22.66
N VAL A 8 1.25 20.70 22.48
CA VAL A 8 0.49 20.89 21.23
C VAL A 8 1.44 21.16 20.06
N GLU A 9 2.48 21.97 20.25
CA GLU A 9 3.51 22.24 19.24
C GLU A 9 4.33 20.99 18.89
N PHE A 10 4.59 20.13 19.88
CA PHE A 10 5.25 18.85 19.68
C PHE A 10 4.39 17.89 18.85
N CYS A 11 3.12 17.71 19.23
CA CYS A 11 2.17 16.88 18.51
C CYS A 11 1.98 17.35 17.06
N ARG A 12 1.84 18.67 16.84
CA ARG A 12 1.71 19.25 15.51
C ARG A 12 2.91 18.94 14.62
N ARG A 13 4.13 19.01 15.17
CA ARG A 13 5.37 18.71 14.42
C ARG A 13 5.48 17.23 14.05
N ILE A 14 5.08 16.33 14.94
CA ILE A 14 5.02 14.88 14.66
C ILE A 14 4.01 14.61 13.55
N MET A 15 2.77 15.08 13.71
CA MET A 15 1.69 14.89 12.73
C MET A 15 2.09 15.40 11.35
N LYS A 16 2.63 16.62 11.25
CA LYS A 16 3.08 17.21 9.98
C LYS A 16 4.22 16.39 9.33
N SER A 17 5.08 15.77 10.12
CA SER A 17 6.17 14.94 9.60
C SER A 17 5.65 13.62 9.03
N TRP A 18 4.72 12.98 9.74
CA TRP A 18 4.05 11.77 9.27
C TRP A 18 3.17 12.02 8.05
N GLU A 19 2.49 13.15 7.99
CA GLU A 19 1.67 13.52 6.82
C GLU A 19 2.53 13.63 5.55
N LYS A 20 3.71 14.25 5.65
CA LYS A 20 4.66 14.30 4.53
C LYS A 20 5.10 12.91 4.07
N LEU A 21 5.39 12.01 5.01
CA LEU A 21 5.76 10.63 4.70
C LEU A 21 4.58 9.86 4.09
N ARG A 22 3.34 10.11 4.53
CA ARG A 22 2.13 9.49 3.98
C ARG A 22 1.91 9.88 2.52
N ILE A 23 2.07 11.16 2.19
CA ILE A 23 1.97 11.65 0.81
C ILE A 23 3.05 10.97 -0.06
N LEU A 24 4.28 10.91 0.44
CA LEU A 24 5.37 10.23 -0.27
C LEU A 24 5.06 8.75 -0.48
N TYR A 25 4.60 8.06 0.57
CA TYR A 25 4.20 6.66 0.55
C TYR A 25 3.14 6.38 -0.52
N ASN A 26 2.05 7.15 -0.48
CA ASN A 26 0.96 7.03 -1.45
C ASN A 26 1.43 7.33 -2.86
N GLY A 27 2.27 8.36 -3.06
CA GLY A 27 2.86 8.66 -4.36
C GLY A 27 3.69 7.52 -4.93
N VAL A 28 4.53 6.89 -4.09
CA VAL A 28 5.37 5.75 -4.50
C VAL A 28 4.54 4.50 -4.81
N LEU A 29 3.44 4.26 -4.09
CA LEU A 29 2.56 3.11 -4.34
C LEU A 29 1.57 3.32 -5.49
N LEU A 30 1.19 4.57 -5.78
CA LEU A 30 0.23 4.88 -6.82
C LEU A 30 0.72 4.45 -8.20
N LEU A 31 1.97 4.76 -8.54
CA LEU A 31 2.57 4.41 -9.84
C LEU A 31 2.57 2.90 -10.12
N PRO A 32 3.18 2.04 -9.27
CA PRO A 32 3.17 0.59 -9.49
C PRO A 32 1.77 -0.02 -9.33
N GLY A 33 0.91 0.56 -8.48
CA GLY A 33 -0.49 0.15 -8.35
C GLY A 33 -1.30 0.37 -9.64
N ILE A 34 -1.16 1.54 -10.27
CA ILE A 34 -1.79 1.85 -11.57
C ILE A 34 -1.21 0.93 -12.66
N ALA A 35 0.10 0.71 -12.68
CA ALA A 35 0.74 -0.17 -13.66
C ALA A 35 0.21 -1.61 -13.55
N LEU A 36 0.05 -2.13 -12.32
CA LEU A 36 -0.51 -3.46 -12.07
C LEU A 36 -1.99 -3.53 -12.52
N LEU A 37 -2.81 -2.53 -12.16
CA LEU A 37 -4.21 -2.48 -12.58
C LEU A 37 -4.34 -2.46 -14.11
N TRP A 38 -3.56 -1.61 -14.78
CA TRP A 38 -3.50 -1.55 -16.23
C TRP A 38 -3.13 -2.91 -16.83
N ARG A 39 -2.10 -3.56 -16.30
CA ARG A 39 -1.64 -4.87 -16.78
C ARG A 39 -2.72 -5.93 -16.68
N ILE A 40 -3.40 -6.02 -15.54
CA ILE A 40 -4.50 -6.97 -15.33
C ILE A 40 -5.65 -6.72 -16.33
N LEU A 41 -6.08 -5.47 -16.49
CA LEU A 41 -7.16 -5.11 -17.41
C LEU A 41 -6.79 -5.37 -18.88
N HIS A 42 -5.57 -5.04 -19.27
CA HIS A 42 -5.08 -5.27 -20.64
C HIS A 42 -5.06 -6.76 -20.99
N LEU A 43 -4.52 -7.59 -20.10
CA LEU A 43 -4.48 -9.04 -20.28
C LEU A 43 -5.88 -9.66 -20.32
N GLN A 44 -6.80 -9.14 -19.51
CA GLN A 44 -8.19 -9.57 -19.52
C GLN A 44 -8.88 -9.23 -20.86
N ALA A 45 -8.60 -8.05 -21.43
CA ALA A 45 -9.12 -7.64 -22.73
C ALA A 45 -8.56 -8.50 -23.88
N GLU A 46 -7.25 -8.78 -23.88
CA GLU A 46 -6.61 -9.64 -24.89
C GLU A 46 -7.20 -11.06 -24.89
N ARG A 47 -7.43 -11.65 -23.72
CA ARG A 47 -8.03 -12.99 -23.62
C ARG A 47 -9.50 -13.02 -24.04
N MET A 48 -10.28 -11.99 -23.71
CA MET A 48 -11.68 -11.89 -24.18
C MET A 48 -11.77 -11.76 -25.70
N ALA A 49 -10.81 -11.09 -26.34
CA ALA A 49 -10.74 -11.00 -27.80
C ALA A 49 -10.42 -12.35 -28.47
N GLN A 50 -9.67 -13.23 -27.78
CA GLN A 50 -9.26 -14.53 -28.32
C GLN A 50 -10.28 -15.66 -28.09
N ASN A 51 -11.13 -15.59 -27.04
CA ASN A 51 -12.14 -16.62 -26.74
C ASN A 51 -13.52 -16.00 -26.43
N PRO A 52 -14.39 -15.78 -27.43
CA PRO A 52 -15.65 -15.05 -27.25
C PRO A 52 -16.76 -15.84 -26.54
N ARG A 53 -16.64 -17.19 -26.42
CA ARG A 53 -17.72 -18.04 -25.88
C ARG A 53 -17.18 -19.25 -25.11
N GLY A 54 -17.41 -19.26 -23.80
CA GLY A 54 -17.78 -20.50 -23.11
C GLY A 54 -16.81 -21.13 -22.11
N MET A 55 -15.56 -20.70 -21.96
CA MET A 55 -14.70 -21.19 -20.87
C MET A 55 -14.28 -20.06 -19.95
N GLY A 56 -14.86 -20.10 -18.75
CA GLY A 56 -14.65 -19.11 -17.71
C GLY A 56 -13.21 -19.07 -17.25
N PHE A 57 -12.59 -17.91 -17.42
CA PHE A 57 -11.58 -17.41 -16.49
C PHE A 57 -11.56 -15.88 -16.59
N PRO A 58 -12.46 -15.16 -15.89
CA PRO A 58 -12.10 -13.82 -15.46
C PRO A 58 -10.97 -14.01 -14.44
N ILE A 59 -9.75 -13.55 -14.77
CA ILE A 59 -8.63 -13.52 -13.79
C ILE A 59 -9.11 -12.83 -12.50
N MET A 60 -10.01 -11.85 -12.64
CA MET A 60 -10.93 -11.33 -11.63
C MET A 60 -12.06 -10.55 -12.31
N ASP A 61 -13.21 -10.40 -11.65
CA ASP A 61 -14.19 -9.38 -12.04
C ASP A 61 -13.52 -8.00 -11.86
N PRO A 62 -13.54 -7.09 -12.86
CA PRO A 62 -12.94 -5.76 -12.73
C PRO A 62 -13.49 -4.98 -11.52
N VAL A 63 -14.73 -5.24 -11.11
CA VAL A 63 -15.31 -4.64 -9.89
C VAL A 63 -14.63 -5.20 -8.63
N ASP A 64 -14.44 -6.51 -8.54
CA ASP A 64 -13.73 -7.15 -7.40
C ASP A 64 -12.27 -6.68 -7.34
N LEU A 65 -11.60 -6.53 -8.48
CA LEU A 65 -10.25 -5.99 -8.56
C LEU A 65 -10.17 -4.57 -7.98
N CYS A 66 -11.09 -3.69 -8.38
CA CYS A 66 -11.18 -2.33 -7.84
C CYS A 66 -11.46 -2.32 -6.33
N ILE A 67 -12.37 -3.17 -5.85
CA ILE A 67 -12.69 -3.30 -4.42
C ILE A 67 -11.45 -3.72 -3.63
N ARG A 68 -10.72 -4.74 -4.09
CA ARG A 68 -9.52 -5.22 -3.41
C ARG A 68 -8.36 -4.22 -3.46
N ALA A 69 -8.19 -3.52 -4.57
CA ALA A 69 -7.21 -2.44 -4.67
C ALA A 69 -7.52 -1.29 -3.69
N LEU A 70 -8.80 -0.95 -3.53
CA LEU A 70 -9.25 0.07 -2.57
C LEU A 70 -9.06 -0.41 -1.13
N LEU A 71 -9.44 -1.65 -0.81
CA LEU A 71 -9.20 -2.26 0.50
C LEU A 71 -7.71 -2.27 0.86
N PHE A 72 -6.84 -2.64 -0.09
CA PHE A 72 -5.40 -2.59 0.08
C PHE A 72 -4.92 -1.18 0.41
N GLY A 73 -5.36 -0.18 -0.36
CA GLY A 73 -5.02 1.23 -0.12
C GLY A 73 -5.50 1.75 1.24
N VAL A 74 -6.70 1.35 1.67
CA VAL A 74 -7.26 1.71 2.99
C VAL A 74 -6.44 1.06 4.11
N CYS A 75 -6.19 -0.25 4.05
CA CYS A 75 -5.41 -0.96 5.06
C CYS A 75 -3.99 -0.40 5.18
N ALA A 76 -3.33 -0.12 4.06
CA ALA A 76 -2.01 0.50 4.04
C ALA A 76 -2.02 1.88 4.72
N ASN A 77 -3.05 2.70 4.47
CA ASN A 77 -3.19 4.00 5.12
C ASN A 77 -3.53 3.90 6.62
N VAL A 78 -4.34 2.93 7.05
CA VAL A 78 -4.63 2.70 8.47
C VAL A 78 -3.35 2.35 9.22
N CYS A 79 -2.54 1.45 8.69
CA CYS A 79 -1.23 1.12 9.26
C CYS A 79 -0.31 2.35 9.33
N PHE A 80 -0.36 3.22 8.32
CA PHE A 80 0.42 4.45 8.29
C PHE A 80 -0.05 5.49 9.33
N CYS A 81 -1.35 5.59 9.55
CA CYS A 81 -1.97 6.45 10.57
C CYS A 81 -1.63 6.01 12.00
N LEU A 82 -1.24 4.75 12.22
CA LEU A 82 -0.73 4.28 13.51
C LEU A 82 0.71 4.74 13.79
N GLY A 83 1.45 5.17 12.77
CA GLY A 83 2.85 5.61 12.88
C GLY A 83 3.09 6.72 13.93
N PRO A 84 2.34 7.84 13.92
CA PRO A 84 2.43 8.87 14.96
C PRO A 84 2.20 8.30 16.35
N TYR A 85 1.20 7.43 16.51
CA TYR A 85 0.86 6.81 17.80
C TYR A 85 2.00 5.91 18.31
N SER A 86 2.60 5.11 17.42
CA SER A 86 3.78 4.30 17.75
C SER A 86 4.95 5.16 18.20
N GLU A 87 5.19 6.29 17.54
CA GLU A 87 6.25 7.21 17.93
C GLU A 87 6.00 7.86 19.30
N PHE A 88 4.75 8.25 19.60
CA PHE A 88 4.39 8.75 20.92
C PHE A 88 4.65 7.73 22.02
N ILE A 89 4.24 6.48 21.82
CA ILE A 89 4.48 5.41 22.81
C ILE A 89 5.97 5.18 23.03
N VAL A 90 6.76 5.05 21.97
CA VAL A 90 8.20 4.79 22.09
C VAL A 90 8.92 5.95 22.78
N THR A 91 8.49 7.19 22.50
CA THR A 91 9.01 8.39 23.18
C THR A 91 8.60 8.42 24.65
N ALA A 92 7.35 8.09 24.97
CA ALA A 92 6.83 8.05 26.34
C ALA A 92 7.49 6.94 27.19
N LEU A 93 7.86 5.81 26.58
CA LEU A 93 8.57 4.71 27.22
C LEU A 93 10.08 4.98 27.39
N GLY A 94 10.59 6.14 26.94
CA GLY A 94 11.97 6.55 27.18
C GLY A 94 13.02 5.78 26.39
N PHE A 95 12.65 5.12 25.28
CA PHE A 95 13.63 4.44 24.44
C PHE A 95 14.63 5.43 23.83
N PRO A 96 15.94 5.11 23.78
CA PRO A 96 16.99 5.99 23.23
C PRO A 96 16.96 6.10 21.69
N LEU A 97 15.86 5.68 21.06
CA LEU A 97 15.69 5.73 19.62
C LEU A 97 15.27 7.13 19.20
N THR A 98 16.07 7.75 18.34
CA THR A 98 15.72 9.03 17.74
C THR A 98 14.40 8.91 16.98
N ALA A 99 13.44 9.80 17.23
CA ALA A 99 12.14 9.88 16.52
C ALA A 99 12.27 9.68 15.00
N ARG A 100 13.30 10.30 14.39
CA ARG A 100 13.60 10.16 12.96
C ARG A 100 13.86 8.70 12.54
N LYS A 101 14.59 7.92 13.33
CA LYS A 101 14.90 6.51 13.03
C LYS A 101 13.65 5.65 13.07
N ILE A 102 12.78 5.87 14.06
CA ILE A 102 11.50 5.15 14.20
C ILE A 102 10.62 5.42 12.97
N ARG A 103 10.48 6.69 12.58
CA ARG A 103 9.71 7.08 11.38
C ARG A 103 10.24 6.40 10.12
N VAL A 104 11.55 6.43 9.89
CA VAL A 104 12.17 5.81 8.71
C VAL A 104 11.99 4.30 8.72
N LEU A 105 12.16 3.65 9.88
CA LEU A 105 11.99 2.21 10.01
C LEU A 105 10.54 1.79 9.71
N LEU A 106 9.56 2.43 10.34
CA LEU A 106 8.14 2.14 10.12
C LEU A 106 7.72 2.45 8.67
N PHE A 107 8.17 3.58 8.11
CA PHE A 107 7.93 3.92 6.71
C PHE A 107 8.52 2.88 5.75
N SER A 108 9.79 2.53 5.93
CA SER A 108 10.49 1.57 5.06
C SER A 108 9.87 0.18 5.13
N LEU A 109 9.49 -0.28 6.33
CA LEU A 109 8.83 -1.56 6.52
C LEU A 109 7.45 -1.58 5.84
N GLY A 110 6.64 -0.55 6.06
CA GLY A 110 5.32 -0.44 5.41
C GLY A 110 5.43 -0.32 3.89
N LEU A 111 6.48 0.33 3.38
CA LEU A 111 6.71 0.48 1.94
C LEU A 111 7.16 -0.83 1.32
N MET A 112 8.10 -1.53 1.97
CA MET A 112 8.61 -2.82 1.53
C MET A 112 7.51 -3.87 1.50
N MET A 113 6.65 -3.95 2.53
CA MET A 113 5.53 -4.89 2.52
C MET A 113 4.54 -4.59 1.39
N SER A 114 4.17 -3.33 1.20
CA SER A 114 3.20 -2.96 0.17
C SER A 114 3.73 -3.16 -1.24
N LEU A 115 4.98 -2.80 -1.52
CA LEU A 115 5.63 -3.12 -2.79
C LEU A 115 5.78 -4.62 -2.98
N GLY A 116 6.12 -5.36 -1.92
CA GLY A 116 6.22 -6.82 -1.94
C GLY A 116 4.90 -7.48 -2.35
N ILE A 117 3.77 -7.01 -1.84
CA ILE A 117 2.44 -7.49 -2.23
C ILE A 117 2.16 -7.17 -3.71
N ILE A 118 2.45 -5.94 -4.16
CA ILE A 118 2.27 -5.57 -5.57
C ILE A 118 3.10 -6.46 -6.51
N ILE A 119 4.38 -6.68 -6.16
CA ILE A 119 5.30 -7.53 -6.93
C ILE A 119 4.82 -8.98 -6.92
N LEU A 120 4.37 -9.50 -5.78
CA LEU A 120 3.83 -10.85 -5.67
C LEU A 120 2.62 -11.03 -6.57
N VAL A 121 1.66 -10.10 -6.54
CA VAL A 121 0.47 -10.15 -7.41
C VAL A 121 0.87 -10.05 -8.87
N TRP A 122 1.83 -9.19 -9.22
CA TRP A 122 2.37 -9.12 -10.59
C TRP A 122 2.88 -10.48 -11.07
N PHE A 123 3.73 -11.14 -10.28
CA PHE A 123 4.25 -12.47 -10.63
C PHE A 123 3.17 -13.53 -10.70
N LEU A 124 2.18 -13.50 -9.80
CA LEU A 124 1.05 -14.43 -9.85
C LEU A 124 0.23 -14.28 -11.13
N VAL A 125 0.01 -13.03 -11.57
CA VAL A 125 -0.67 -12.74 -12.83
C VAL A 125 0.12 -13.30 -14.01
N GLU A 126 1.41 -13.02 -14.12
CA GLU A 126 2.26 -13.51 -15.21
C GLU A 126 2.41 -15.06 -15.20
N PHE A 127 2.52 -15.66 -14.01
CA PHE A 127 2.59 -17.12 -13.87
C PHE A 127 1.29 -17.80 -14.32
N SER A 128 0.13 -17.22 -13.98
CA SER A 128 -1.19 -17.71 -14.41
C SER A 128 -1.39 -17.64 -15.93
N LEU A 129 -0.63 -16.79 -16.63
CA LEU A 129 -0.65 -16.74 -18.09
C LEU A 129 0.19 -17.84 -18.74
N SER A 130 1.24 -18.28 -18.05
CA SER A 130 2.25 -19.20 -18.59
C SER A 130 1.77 -20.66 -18.65
N PHE A 131 0.71 -21.00 -17.91
CA PHE A 131 0.08 -22.32 -17.95
C PHE A 131 -1.29 -22.22 -18.64
N PRO A 132 -1.48 -22.85 -19.81
CA PRO A 132 -2.81 -22.99 -20.38
C PRO A 132 -3.64 -23.87 -19.45
N SER A 133 -4.88 -23.44 -19.17
CA SER A 133 -5.88 -24.30 -18.53
C SER A 133 -6.02 -25.59 -19.35
N PRO A 134 -6.04 -26.78 -18.70
CA PRO A 134 -6.25 -28.02 -19.42
C PRO A 134 -7.62 -28.01 -20.13
N PRO A 135 -7.72 -28.73 -21.27
CA PRO A 135 -8.90 -28.72 -22.14
C PRO A 135 -10.18 -29.22 -21.47
#